data_AF-A0A662K0C9-F1
#
_entry.id   AF-A0A662K0C9-F1
#
_cell.length_a   1.000
_cell.length_b   1.000
_cell.length_c   1.000
_cell.angle_alpha   90.00
_cell.angle_beta   90.00
_cell.angle_gamma   90.00
#
_symmetry.space_group_name_H-M   'P 1'
#
loop_
_entity.id
_entity.type
_entity.pdbx_description
1 polymer ?
#
loop_
_entity_poly.entity_id
_entity_poly.type
_entity_poly.pdbx_seq_one_letter_code
_entity_poly.pdbx_strand_id
1 'polypeptide(L)'
;MNSRENFRSFIPAEKTIPELTVKAVLVGILLAIVLGAANAYLGLYAGMTVSAIIPGAVMALALLRPFRGTILEVNLATMGASAGECVAAGVIFTIPALVLLGAWTEIHYIETTLISLLGGILGVLWMVPLRRALVVKTDLPFPEGIAVAAVLTTTVGGEEIVREPDGKRVSGIWLAVGALLAGLYKFGELSLKIFRGTIEGMMSIGRYNIAEKSQDGWIYGGITTSPALLGVGWIIGPRIASFVLIGGLIGWVIIAPLIALATGLPVPITAEQIAEAKAFGYGNIMIGTRIWGFFQIWSEQIRYIGVGTMLIGGLWAIWTIRNNLVDSIQEAIMGIRGRRRIEAKKRTDIDISYKLVFILIILLVIPIFLLYLWLSSLAVVSLFMAIVTIFFAFIASALAGYLTG
;
A
#
# COMPACT_ATOMS: atom_id res chain seq x y z
N MET A 1 -28.77 -1.74 18.06
CA MET A 1 -28.19 -1.83 16.71
C MET A 1 -28.84 -0.76 15.86
N ASN A 2 -28.22 0.42 15.74
CA ASN A 2 -28.74 1.45 14.85
C ASN A 2 -28.28 1.12 13.43
N SER A 3 -29.18 0.52 12.65
CA SER A 3 -29.01 0.36 11.20
C SER A 3 -28.69 1.71 10.54
N ARG A 4 -27.70 1.75 9.63
CA ARG A 4 -27.35 2.95 8.85
C ARG A 4 -28.40 3.34 7.81
N GLU A 5 -29.52 2.62 7.72
CA GLU A 5 -30.62 2.89 6.79
C GLU A 5 -31.22 4.30 6.94
N ASN A 6 -31.05 4.94 8.11
CA ASN A 6 -31.53 6.29 8.43
C ASN A 6 -30.41 7.35 8.49
N PHE A 7 -29.22 7.06 7.96
CA PHE A 7 -28.12 8.03 7.92
C PHE A 7 -28.45 9.25 7.04
N ARG A 8 -28.32 10.46 7.61
CA ARG A 8 -28.50 11.71 6.87
C ARG A 8 -27.28 11.98 6.00
N SER A 9 -27.41 11.67 4.71
CA SER A 9 -26.34 11.89 3.72
C SER A 9 -26.14 13.38 3.42
N PHE A 10 -24.90 13.79 3.16
CA PHE A 10 -24.57 15.17 2.77
C PHE A 10 -25.29 15.60 1.50
N ILE A 11 -25.37 14.71 0.50
CA ILE A 11 -26.28 14.83 -0.64
C ILE A 11 -27.50 13.94 -0.36
N PRO A 12 -28.72 14.49 -0.25
CA PRO A 12 -29.93 13.72 -0.02
C PRO A 12 -30.15 12.63 -1.09
N ALA A 13 -30.78 11.51 -0.71
CA ALA A 13 -31.01 10.39 -1.62
C ALA A 13 -32.01 10.73 -2.75
N GLU A 14 -32.85 11.74 -2.52
CA GLU A 14 -33.84 12.27 -3.45
C GLU A 14 -33.22 13.15 -4.52
N LYS A 15 -31.99 13.67 -4.27
CA LYS A 15 -31.29 14.55 -5.20
C LYS A 15 -30.34 13.77 -6.11
N THR A 16 -30.43 14.05 -7.41
CA THR A 16 -29.57 13.48 -8.45
C THR A 16 -28.62 14.55 -8.97
N ILE A 17 -27.33 14.31 -8.83
CA ILE A 17 -26.25 15.16 -9.38
C ILE A 17 -25.26 14.25 -10.12
N PRO A 18 -24.45 14.77 -11.07
CA PRO A 18 -23.46 13.97 -11.78
C PRO A 18 -22.49 13.24 -10.83
N GLU A 19 -22.23 11.95 -11.08
CA GLU A 19 -21.32 11.10 -10.29
C GLU A 19 -20.27 10.44 -11.19
N LEU A 20 -20.75 9.64 -12.16
CA LEU A 20 -19.92 8.93 -13.13
C LEU A 20 -19.81 9.73 -14.42
N THR A 21 -18.82 10.60 -14.50
CA THR A 21 -18.54 11.41 -15.69
C THR A 21 -17.15 11.14 -16.26
N VAL A 22 -16.98 11.42 -17.55
CA VAL A 22 -15.69 11.20 -18.25
C VAL A 22 -14.56 11.96 -17.55
N LYS A 23 -14.79 13.21 -17.12
CA LYS A 23 -13.78 14.00 -16.40
C LYS A 23 -13.38 13.34 -15.06
N ALA A 24 -14.34 12.82 -14.29
CA ALA A 24 -14.07 12.14 -13.02
C ALA A 24 -13.28 10.84 -13.23
N VAL A 25 -13.64 10.06 -14.27
CA VAL A 25 -12.93 8.83 -14.65
C VAL A 25 -11.50 9.12 -15.09
N LEU A 26 -11.30 10.11 -15.96
CA LEU A 26 -9.95 10.48 -16.43
C LEU A 26 -9.05 10.96 -15.29
N VAL A 27 -9.59 11.79 -14.38
CA VAL A 27 -8.84 12.20 -13.18
C VAL A 27 -8.54 11.00 -12.29
N GLY A 28 -9.50 10.10 -12.07
CA GLY A 28 -9.29 8.87 -11.32
C GLY A 28 -8.18 7.98 -11.91
N ILE A 29 -8.16 7.80 -13.24
CA ILE A 29 -7.11 7.04 -13.93
C ILE A 29 -5.74 7.71 -13.75
N LEU A 30 -5.67 9.04 -13.92
CA LEU A 30 -4.44 9.79 -13.71
C LEU A 30 -3.91 9.61 -12.28
N LEU A 31 -4.80 9.71 -11.28
CA LEU A 31 -4.44 9.50 -9.88
C LEU A 31 -4.01 8.05 -9.61
N ALA A 32 -4.68 7.06 -10.20
CA ALA A 32 -4.30 5.66 -10.07
C ALA A 32 -2.89 5.39 -10.62
N ILE A 33 -2.53 5.98 -11.77
CA ILE A 33 -1.21 5.85 -12.37
C ILE A 33 -0.15 6.51 -11.48
N VAL A 34 -0.36 7.76 -11.08
CA VAL A 34 0.64 8.54 -10.33
C VAL A 34 0.82 7.99 -8.92
N LEU A 35 -0.27 7.81 -8.18
CA LEU A 35 -0.21 7.33 -6.79
C LEU A 35 0.08 5.83 -6.71
N GLY A 36 -0.40 5.03 -7.66
CA GLY A 36 -0.05 3.62 -7.76
C GLY A 36 1.46 3.45 -7.99
N ALA A 37 2.04 4.19 -8.92
CA ALA A 37 3.50 4.16 -9.15
C ALA A 37 4.29 4.64 -7.93
N ALA A 38 3.86 5.74 -7.29
CA ALA A 38 4.50 6.26 -6.09
C ALA A 38 4.46 5.23 -4.93
N ASN A 39 3.31 4.59 -4.71
CA ASN A 39 3.16 3.57 -3.68
C ASN A 39 3.91 2.28 -4.02
N ALA A 40 3.98 1.90 -5.30
CA ALA A 40 4.81 0.76 -5.71
C ALA A 40 6.30 1.03 -5.41
N TYR A 41 6.78 2.23 -5.77
CA TYR A 41 8.15 2.64 -5.47
C TYR A 41 8.43 2.68 -3.97
N LEU A 42 7.59 3.36 -3.18
CA LEU A 42 7.77 3.46 -1.73
C LEU A 42 7.64 2.11 -1.04
N GLY A 43 6.72 1.26 -1.50
CA GLY A 43 6.55 -0.10 -1.01
C GLY A 43 7.80 -0.96 -1.22
N LEU A 44 8.39 -0.92 -2.41
CA LEU A 44 9.62 -1.65 -2.72
C LEU A 44 10.85 -1.06 -2.04
N TYR A 45 10.92 0.27 -1.92
CA TYR A 45 12.07 0.97 -1.34
C TYR A 45 12.08 0.94 0.19
N ALA A 46 10.94 1.23 0.82
CA ALA A 46 10.80 1.38 2.27
C ALA A 46 10.19 0.15 2.96
N GLY A 47 9.67 -0.82 2.20
CA GLY A 47 9.00 -2.01 2.75
C GLY A 47 7.63 -1.72 3.38
N MET A 48 7.06 -0.54 3.14
CA MET A 48 5.76 -0.12 3.66
C MET A 48 5.00 0.72 2.63
N THR A 49 3.68 0.59 2.62
CA THR A 49 2.78 1.43 1.82
C THR A 49 2.22 2.58 2.65
N VAL A 50 1.70 3.60 1.98
CA VAL A 50 1.16 4.80 2.64
C VAL A 50 -0.23 5.05 2.08
N SER A 51 -1.17 5.29 3.00
CA SER A 51 -2.55 5.63 2.65
C SER A 51 -2.56 6.86 1.73
N ALA A 52 -2.87 6.63 0.47
CA ALA A 52 -2.87 7.63 -0.58
C ALA A 52 -4.27 8.21 -0.83
N ILE A 53 -5.30 7.73 -0.14
CA ILE A 53 -6.68 8.16 -0.33
C ILE A 53 -6.90 9.61 0.13
N ILE A 54 -6.32 10.03 1.26
CA ILE A 54 -6.44 11.41 1.77
C ILE A 54 -5.74 12.41 0.83
N PRO A 55 -4.45 12.26 0.48
CA PRO A 55 -3.83 13.16 -0.49
C PRO A 55 -4.48 13.02 -1.88
N GLY A 56 -4.93 11.81 -2.24
CA GLY A 56 -5.73 11.56 -3.44
C GLY A 56 -7.00 12.39 -3.51
N ALA A 57 -7.72 12.55 -2.39
CA ALA A 57 -8.92 13.37 -2.32
C ALA A 57 -8.63 14.86 -2.59
N VAL A 58 -7.54 15.37 -2.01
CA VAL A 58 -7.11 16.76 -2.22
C VAL A 58 -6.66 16.98 -3.67
N MET A 59 -5.95 16.02 -4.27
CA MET A 59 -5.55 16.09 -5.67
C MET A 59 -6.73 15.96 -6.63
N ALA A 60 -7.67 15.06 -6.36
CA ALA A 60 -8.91 14.92 -7.14
C ALA A 60 -9.69 16.24 -7.17
N LEU A 61 -9.81 16.89 -6.00
CA LEU A 61 -10.40 18.22 -5.89
C LEU A 61 -9.64 19.24 -6.72
N ALA A 62 -8.31 19.31 -6.59
CA ALA A 62 -7.48 20.27 -7.30
C ALA A 62 -7.59 20.11 -8.83
N LEU A 63 -7.62 18.87 -9.32
CA LEU A 63 -7.71 18.54 -10.75
C LEU A 63 -9.11 18.74 -11.32
N LEU A 64 -10.17 18.52 -10.54
CA LEU A 64 -11.55 18.74 -10.97
C LEU A 64 -12.05 20.18 -10.76
N ARG A 65 -11.31 21.01 -10.00
CA ARG A 65 -11.65 22.42 -9.74
C ARG A 65 -11.84 23.27 -11.01
N PRO A 66 -11.00 23.18 -12.06
CA PRO A 66 -11.20 23.92 -13.30
C PRO A 66 -12.53 23.57 -14.00
N PHE A 67 -12.97 22.32 -13.84
CA PHE A 67 -14.13 21.72 -14.49
C PHE A 67 -15.41 21.73 -13.63
N ARG A 68 -15.42 22.45 -12.50
CA ARG A 68 -16.56 22.50 -11.55
C ARG A 68 -17.06 21.09 -11.22
N GLY A 69 -16.16 20.22 -10.76
CA GLY A 69 -16.53 18.88 -10.32
C GLY A 69 -17.58 18.90 -9.21
N THR A 70 -18.52 17.96 -9.21
CA THR A 70 -19.41 17.72 -8.07
C THR A 70 -18.67 16.99 -6.95
N ILE A 71 -19.19 17.03 -5.72
CA ILE A 71 -18.63 16.22 -4.62
C ILE A 71 -18.59 14.72 -4.95
N LEU A 72 -19.54 14.22 -5.74
CA LEU A 72 -19.63 12.81 -6.12
C LEU A 72 -18.63 12.45 -7.23
N GLU A 73 -18.35 13.38 -8.15
CA GLU A 73 -17.28 13.25 -9.15
C GLU A 73 -15.89 13.25 -8.48
N VAL A 74 -15.68 14.11 -7.47
CA VAL A 74 -14.42 14.13 -6.71
C VAL A 74 -14.28 12.84 -5.88
N ASN A 75 -15.35 12.37 -5.26
CA ASN A 75 -15.35 11.09 -4.54
C ASN A 75 -14.98 9.93 -5.48
N LEU A 76 -15.57 9.87 -6.68
CA LEU A 76 -15.23 8.86 -7.68
C LEU A 76 -13.75 8.94 -8.09
N ALA A 77 -13.26 10.14 -8.42
CA ALA A 77 -11.85 10.33 -8.79
C ALA A 77 -10.88 9.93 -7.65
N THR A 78 -11.26 10.18 -6.40
CA THR A 78 -10.52 9.75 -5.20
C THR A 78 -10.42 8.23 -5.10
N MET A 79 -11.44 7.49 -5.53
CA MET A 79 -11.37 6.02 -5.58
C MET A 79 -10.31 5.52 -6.56
N GLY A 80 -9.95 6.29 -7.59
CA GLY A 80 -8.83 5.97 -8.46
C GLY A 80 -7.49 5.94 -7.72
N ALA A 81 -7.26 6.89 -6.80
CA ALA A 81 -6.08 6.91 -5.93
C ALA A 81 -6.00 5.66 -5.04
N SER A 82 -7.11 5.31 -4.39
CA SER A 82 -7.21 4.13 -3.53
C SER A 82 -7.05 2.83 -4.34
N ALA A 83 -7.66 2.73 -5.53
CA ALA A 83 -7.51 1.56 -6.39
C ALA A 83 -6.05 1.36 -6.83
N GLY A 84 -5.35 2.44 -7.20
CA GLY A 84 -3.93 2.39 -7.54
C GLY A 84 -3.07 1.89 -6.38
N GLU A 85 -3.33 2.36 -5.16
CA GLU A 85 -2.67 1.90 -3.94
C GLU A 85 -2.93 0.41 -3.67
N CYS A 86 -4.20 -0.03 -3.67
CA CYS A 86 -4.56 -1.42 -3.34
C CYS A 86 -3.96 -2.42 -4.34
N VAL A 87 -3.99 -2.09 -5.64
CA VAL A 87 -3.37 -2.95 -6.66
C VAL A 87 -1.86 -2.97 -6.49
N ALA A 88 -1.21 -1.80 -6.32
CA ALA A 88 0.23 -1.73 -6.09
C ALA A 88 0.65 -2.55 -4.87
N ALA A 89 -0.06 -2.42 -3.75
CA ALA A 89 0.21 -3.16 -2.51
C ALA A 89 0.19 -4.68 -2.72
N GLY A 90 -0.76 -5.21 -3.49
CA GLY A 90 -0.80 -6.64 -3.82
C GLY A 90 0.43 -7.10 -4.62
N VAL A 91 0.88 -6.27 -5.57
CA VAL A 91 1.96 -6.60 -6.52
C VAL A 91 3.33 -6.54 -5.87
N ILE A 92 3.60 -5.49 -5.08
CA ILE A 92 4.93 -5.25 -4.48
C ILE A 92 5.37 -6.32 -3.48
N PHE A 93 4.44 -7.09 -2.91
CA PHE A 93 4.78 -8.18 -1.98
C PHE A 93 4.81 -9.55 -2.66
N THR A 94 4.00 -9.75 -3.70
CA THR A 94 3.89 -11.05 -4.36
C THR A 94 4.96 -11.26 -5.42
N ILE A 95 5.21 -10.26 -6.28
CA ILE A 95 6.14 -10.40 -7.40
C ILE A 95 7.60 -10.52 -6.92
N PRO A 96 8.11 -9.68 -6.00
CA PRO A 96 9.45 -9.87 -5.48
C PRO A 96 9.63 -11.19 -4.74
N ALA A 97 8.58 -11.71 -4.09
CA ALA A 97 8.65 -13.02 -3.44
C ALA A 97 8.88 -14.15 -4.46
N LEU A 98 8.27 -14.09 -5.65
CA LEU A 98 8.54 -15.06 -6.73
C LEU A 98 9.98 -15.00 -7.22
N VAL A 99 10.55 -13.80 -7.30
CA VAL A 99 11.96 -13.61 -7.69
C VAL A 99 12.90 -14.14 -6.61
N LEU A 100 12.63 -13.84 -5.35
CA LEU A 100 13.43 -14.31 -4.21
C LEU A 100 13.39 -15.82 -4.02
N LEU A 101 12.27 -16.47 -4.36
CA LEU A 101 12.14 -17.94 -4.35
C LEU A 101 12.83 -18.61 -5.55
N GLY A 102 13.37 -17.83 -6.49
CA GLY A 102 13.98 -18.34 -7.72
C GLY A 102 12.98 -18.88 -8.74
N ALA A 103 11.67 -18.65 -8.53
CA ALA A 103 10.63 -19.03 -9.49
C ALA A 103 10.69 -18.14 -10.74
N TRP A 104 10.99 -16.85 -10.57
CA TRP A 104 11.24 -15.89 -11.64
C TRP A 104 12.68 -15.39 -11.56
N THR A 105 13.37 -15.30 -12.70
CA THR A 105 14.73 -14.73 -12.76
C THR A 105 14.70 -13.20 -12.86
N GLU A 106 13.62 -12.65 -13.42
CA GLU A 106 13.39 -11.22 -13.60
C GLU A 106 11.90 -10.89 -13.47
N ILE A 107 11.56 -9.61 -13.38
CA ILE A 107 10.16 -9.18 -13.31
C ILE A 107 9.58 -9.16 -14.72
N HIS A 108 8.66 -10.08 -15.00
CA HIS A 108 7.99 -10.13 -16.28
C HIS A 108 6.80 -9.16 -16.33
N TYR A 109 6.91 -8.11 -17.14
CA TYR A 109 5.96 -6.99 -17.17
C TYR A 109 4.54 -7.41 -17.59
N ILE A 110 4.41 -8.28 -18.59
CA ILE A 110 3.10 -8.65 -19.16
C ILE A 110 2.34 -9.53 -18.16
N GLU A 111 3.01 -10.54 -17.63
CA GLU A 111 2.58 -11.48 -16.61
C GLU A 111 2.11 -10.71 -15.38
N THR A 112 2.96 -9.82 -14.86
CA THR A 112 2.63 -8.97 -13.71
C THR A 112 1.40 -8.12 -13.98
N THR A 113 1.31 -7.50 -15.17
CA THR A 113 0.15 -6.68 -15.55
C THR A 113 -1.12 -7.51 -15.60
N LEU A 114 -1.10 -8.69 -16.22
CA LEU A 114 -2.26 -9.57 -16.34
C LEU A 114 -2.71 -10.14 -14.98
N ILE A 115 -1.76 -10.54 -14.13
CA ILE A 115 -2.04 -10.99 -12.75
C ILE A 115 -2.74 -9.87 -11.98
N SER A 116 -2.17 -8.66 -12.03
CA SER A 116 -2.70 -7.48 -11.34
C SER A 116 -4.08 -7.08 -11.85
N LEU A 117 -4.26 -7.10 -13.17
CA LEU A 117 -5.51 -6.74 -13.83
C LEU A 117 -6.63 -7.72 -13.45
N LEU A 118 -6.40 -9.03 -13.61
CA LEU A 118 -7.40 -10.04 -13.32
C LEU A 118 -7.72 -10.11 -11.82
N GLY A 119 -6.70 -10.03 -10.96
CA GLY A 119 -6.87 -9.97 -9.51
C GLY A 119 -7.64 -8.73 -9.06
N GLY A 120 -7.32 -7.56 -9.63
CA GLY A 120 -8.00 -6.29 -9.35
C GLY A 120 -9.47 -6.31 -9.76
N ILE A 121 -9.79 -6.77 -10.98
CA ILE A 121 -11.18 -6.89 -11.45
C ILE A 121 -11.95 -7.87 -10.56
N LEU A 122 -11.35 -9.03 -10.24
CA LEU A 122 -11.99 -10.04 -9.39
C LEU A 122 -12.31 -9.49 -7.99
N GLY A 123 -11.38 -8.74 -7.38
CA GLY A 123 -11.60 -8.08 -6.09
C GLY A 123 -12.73 -7.06 -6.13
N VAL A 124 -12.78 -6.20 -7.17
CA VAL A 124 -13.87 -5.23 -7.35
C VAL A 124 -15.23 -5.90 -7.50
N LEU A 125 -15.31 -7.01 -8.25
CA LEU A 125 -16.55 -7.77 -8.41
C LEU A 125 -17.03 -8.38 -7.10
N TRP A 126 -16.13 -8.95 -6.29
CA TRP A 126 -16.48 -9.51 -4.98
C TRP A 126 -16.94 -8.45 -3.98
N MET A 127 -16.48 -7.21 -4.09
CA MET A 127 -16.93 -6.13 -3.21
C MET A 127 -18.40 -5.77 -3.41
N VAL A 128 -19.00 -6.01 -4.58
CA VAL A 128 -20.41 -5.68 -4.85
C VAL A 128 -21.39 -6.42 -3.92
N PRO A 129 -21.37 -7.77 -3.81
CA PRO A 129 -22.21 -8.48 -2.85
C PRO A 129 -21.81 -8.21 -1.39
N LEU A 130 -20.53 -7.97 -1.12
CA LEU A 130 -20.02 -7.73 0.23
C LEU A 130 -20.39 -6.35 0.79
N ARG A 131 -20.57 -5.34 -0.07
CA ARG A 131 -20.95 -3.96 0.32
C ARG A 131 -22.12 -3.94 1.30
N ARG A 132 -23.18 -4.68 1.02
CA ARG A 132 -24.38 -4.64 1.87
C ARG A 132 -24.16 -5.30 3.22
N ALA A 133 -23.35 -6.35 3.29
CA ALA A 133 -22.97 -6.96 4.56
C ALA A 133 -22.12 -5.96 5.36
N LEU A 134 -20.97 -5.54 4.80
CA LEU A 134 -19.94 -4.80 5.53
C LEU A 134 -20.26 -3.32 5.77
N VAL A 135 -20.96 -2.65 4.86
CA VAL A 135 -21.19 -1.18 4.92
C VAL A 135 -22.56 -0.83 5.47
N VAL A 136 -23.59 -1.63 5.15
CA VAL A 136 -24.99 -1.30 5.47
C VAL A 136 -25.44 -1.99 6.76
N LYS A 137 -25.13 -3.28 6.93
CA LYS A 137 -25.61 -4.08 8.06
C LYS A 137 -24.68 -4.04 9.28
N THR A 138 -23.37 -3.96 9.05
CA THR A 138 -22.37 -3.88 10.11
C THR A 138 -22.04 -2.42 10.44
N ASP A 139 -21.87 -2.10 11.73
CA ASP A 139 -21.47 -0.74 12.18
C ASP A 139 -19.96 -0.66 12.37
N LEU A 140 -19.30 -0.66 11.22
CA LEU A 140 -17.86 -0.61 11.04
C LEU A 140 -17.35 0.86 11.10
N PRO A 141 -16.29 1.23 11.86
CA PRO A 141 -15.91 2.63 12.07
C PRO A 141 -15.45 3.44 10.83
N PHE A 142 -15.02 2.82 9.72
CA PHE A 142 -14.49 3.47 8.50
C PHE A 142 -13.66 4.75 8.74
N PRO A 143 -12.58 4.73 9.54
CA PRO A 143 -11.86 5.94 9.96
C PRO A 143 -11.28 6.74 8.78
N GLU A 144 -10.71 6.07 7.78
CA GLU A 144 -10.21 6.71 6.57
C GLU A 144 -11.35 7.30 5.72
N GLY A 145 -12.46 6.57 5.59
CA GLY A 145 -13.65 7.03 4.88
C GLY A 145 -14.24 8.30 5.51
N ILE A 146 -14.26 8.38 6.84
CA ILE A 146 -14.69 9.58 7.59
C ILE A 146 -13.71 10.74 7.34
N ALA A 147 -12.41 10.48 7.37
CA ALA A 147 -11.41 11.51 7.10
C ALA A 147 -11.54 12.07 5.67
N VAL A 148 -11.70 11.21 4.67
CA VAL A 148 -11.94 11.61 3.28
C VAL A 148 -13.25 12.36 3.15
N ALA A 149 -14.33 11.91 3.78
CA ALA A 149 -15.61 12.61 3.78
C ALA A 149 -15.49 14.01 4.40
N ALA A 150 -14.74 14.16 5.50
CA ALA A 150 -14.47 15.45 6.11
C ALA A 150 -13.68 16.37 5.16
N VAL A 151 -12.68 15.85 4.45
CA VAL A 151 -11.94 16.61 3.43
C VAL A 151 -12.87 17.04 2.30
N LEU A 152 -13.67 16.13 1.73
CA LEU A 152 -14.56 16.46 0.62
C LEU A 152 -15.64 17.47 1.01
N THR A 153 -16.29 17.28 2.16
CA THR A 153 -17.38 18.16 2.62
C THR A 153 -16.89 19.55 2.99
N THR A 154 -15.71 19.67 3.63
CA THR A 154 -15.12 20.98 3.98
C THR A 154 -14.54 21.72 2.78
N THR A 155 -13.99 21.01 1.79
CA THR A 155 -13.30 21.63 0.66
C THR A 155 -14.25 22.00 -0.49
N VAL A 156 -15.21 21.13 -0.82
CA VAL A 156 -16.26 21.44 -1.79
C VAL A 156 -17.24 22.43 -1.17
N GLY A 157 -17.68 22.19 0.07
CA GLY A 157 -18.57 23.08 0.83
C GLY A 157 -20.01 23.15 0.29
N GLY A 158 -20.39 22.24 -0.60
CA GLY A 158 -21.67 22.20 -1.31
C GLY A 158 -21.73 21.06 -2.34
N GLU A 159 -22.59 21.20 -3.34
CA GLU A 159 -22.78 20.18 -4.39
C GLU A 159 -21.67 20.19 -5.44
N GLU A 160 -21.21 21.39 -5.80
CA GLU A 160 -20.17 21.63 -6.77
C GLU A 160 -19.02 22.44 -6.15
N ILE A 161 -17.82 22.26 -6.70
CA ILE A 161 -16.66 23.05 -6.29
C ILE A 161 -16.90 24.53 -6.63
N VAL A 162 -17.01 25.37 -5.60
CA VAL A 162 -17.13 26.82 -5.75
C VAL A 162 -15.80 27.41 -6.24
N ARG A 163 -15.85 28.27 -7.27
CA ARG A 163 -14.65 28.92 -7.83
C ARG A 163 -14.04 29.97 -6.90
N GLU A 164 -14.85 30.66 -6.10
CA GLU A 164 -14.38 31.78 -5.30
C GLU A 164 -13.41 31.37 -4.18
N PRO A 165 -12.36 32.18 -3.94
CA PRO A 165 -11.38 31.94 -2.89
C PRO A 165 -11.96 32.43 -1.57
N ASP A 166 -12.68 31.58 -0.85
CA ASP A 166 -12.78 31.82 0.59
C ASP A 166 -11.41 31.45 1.17
N GLY A 167 -10.69 32.45 1.70
CA GLY A 167 -9.26 32.42 2.05
C GLY A 167 -8.82 31.39 3.10
N LYS A 168 -9.69 30.43 3.43
CA LYS A 168 -9.49 29.35 4.41
C LYS A 168 -9.49 27.95 3.79
N ARG A 169 -9.57 27.80 2.46
CA ARG A 169 -9.59 26.48 1.80
C ARG A 169 -8.18 26.00 1.41
N VAL A 170 -7.90 24.72 1.64
CA VAL A 170 -6.63 24.04 1.32
C VAL A 170 -6.30 24.27 -0.17
N SER A 171 -5.32 25.14 -0.44
CA SER A 171 -4.94 25.48 -1.79
C SER A 171 -4.10 24.36 -2.38
N GLY A 172 -4.58 23.71 -3.45
CA GLY A 172 -3.80 22.73 -4.22
C GLY A 172 -2.45 23.27 -4.72
N ILE A 173 -2.25 24.58 -4.67
CA ILE A 173 -0.96 25.25 -4.89
C ILE A 173 0.10 24.74 -3.91
N TRP A 174 -0.23 24.50 -2.63
CA TRP A 174 0.75 23.99 -1.65
C TRP A 174 1.19 22.56 -1.97
N LEU A 175 0.31 21.73 -2.54
CA LEU A 175 0.69 20.41 -3.04
C LEU A 175 1.63 20.52 -4.23
N ALA A 176 1.34 21.41 -5.19
CA ALA A 176 2.21 21.64 -6.33
C ALA A 176 3.59 22.17 -5.91
N VAL A 177 3.64 23.12 -4.98
CA VAL A 177 4.88 23.65 -4.41
C VAL A 177 5.65 22.57 -3.67
N GLY A 178 4.98 21.77 -2.84
CA GLY A 178 5.60 20.64 -2.13
C GLY A 178 6.19 19.60 -3.08
N ALA A 179 5.43 19.21 -4.12
CA ALA A 179 5.89 18.29 -5.15
C ALA A 179 7.09 18.84 -5.94
N LEU A 180 7.05 20.13 -6.30
CA LEU A 180 8.16 20.79 -7.00
C LEU A 180 9.41 20.85 -6.13
N LEU A 181 9.30 21.27 -4.86
CA LEU A 181 10.43 21.34 -3.93
C LEU A 181 11.03 19.97 -3.66
N ALA A 182 10.19 18.95 -3.40
CA ALA A 182 10.65 17.58 -3.21
C ALA A 182 11.31 17.01 -4.48
N GLY A 183 10.75 17.32 -5.66
CA GLY A 183 11.30 16.93 -6.95
C GLY A 183 12.66 17.57 -7.23
N LEU A 184 12.80 18.88 -7.01
CA LEU A 184 14.06 19.61 -7.14
C LEU A 184 15.12 19.09 -6.15
N TYR A 185 14.72 18.82 -4.91
CA TYR A 185 15.60 18.22 -3.91
C TYR A 185 16.13 16.86 -4.38
N LYS A 186 15.23 15.94 -4.78
CA LYS A 186 15.64 14.60 -5.24
C LYS A 186 16.40 14.64 -6.55
N PHE A 187 16.09 15.56 -7.45
CA PHE A 187 16.85 15.77 -8.68
C PHE A 187 18.27 16.27 -8.39
N GLY A 188 18.43 17.21 -7.45
CA GLY A 188 19.74 17.68 -7.00
C GLY A 188 20.57 16.60 -6.30
N GLU A 189 19.92 15.76 -5.50
CA GLU A 189 20.54 14.64 -4.77
C GLU A 189 20.95 13.48 -5.71
N LEU A 190 20.02 12.97 -6.53
CA LEU A 190 20.22 11.76 -7.34
C LEU A 190 20.87 12.02 -8.69
N SER A 191 20.37 13.01 -9.44
CA SER A 191 20.80 13.27 -10.82
C SER A 191 22.06 14.14 -10.87
N LEU A 192 22.07 15.25 -10.13
CA LEU A 192 23.17 16.20 -10.15
C LEU A 192 24.26 15.89 -9.11
N LYS A 193 23.97 15.01 -8.13
CA LYS A 193 24.89 14.64 -7.03
C LYS A 193 25.49 15.85 -6.32
N ILE A 194 24.73 16.95 -6.20
CA ILE A 194 25.19 18.23 -5.63
C ILE A 194 25.54 18.07 -4.14
N PHE A 195 24.74 17.27 -3.43
CA PHE A 195 24.93 16.95 -2.02
C PHE A 195 24.56 15.49 -1.79
N ARG A 196 25.11 14.89 -0.72
CA ARG A 196 24.78 13.51 -0.33
C ARG A 196 23.51 13.52 0.51
N GLY A 197 22.53 12.70 0.12
CA GLY A 197 21.32 12.48 0.90
C GLY A 197 21.50 11.56 2.11
N THR A 198 22.68 10.98 2.31
CA THR A 198 22.99 10.13 3.46
C THR A 198 24.29 10.57 4.10
N ILE A 199 24.25 10.76 5.43
CA ILE A 199 25.43 10.92 6.27
C ILE A 199 25.49 9.67 7.14
N GLU A 200 26.49 8.83 6.91
CA GLU A 200 26.68 7.59 7.64
C GLU A 200 28.10 7.50 8.19
N GLY A 201 28.24 6.82 9.31
CA GLY A 201 29.50 6.65 10.00
C GLY A 201 29.50 5.40 10.86
N MET A 202 30.71 4.94 11.16
CA MET A 202 30.93 3.83 12.07
C MET A 202 31.86 4.23 13.20
N MET A 203 31.49 3.82 14.40
CA MET A 203 32.29 4.00 15.60
C MET A 203 32.61 2.63 16.19
N SER A 204 33.88 2.42 16.55
CA SER A 204 34.27 1.26 17.33
C SER A 204 33.91 1.49 18.80
N ILE A 205 33.24 0.51 19.41
CA ILE A 205 32.92 0.51 20.85
C ILE A 205 34.05 -0.15 21.67
N GLY A 206 35.11 -0.64 21.01
CA GLY A 206 36.22 -1.36 21.63
C GLY A 206 36.20 -2.86 21.34
N ARG A 207 37.15 -3.58 21.93
CA ARG A 207 37.32 -5.03 21.75
C ARG A 207 36.65 -5.81 22.86
N TYR A 208 35.86 -6.81 22.49
CA TYR A 208 35.15 -7.67 23.43
C TYR A 208 35.52 -9.13 23.18
N ASN A 209 35.70 -9.88 24.26
CA ASN A 209 35.95 -11.32 24.21
C ASN A 209 34.64 -12.07 24.41
N ILE A 210 34.16 -12.72 23.35
CA ILE A 210 32.95 -13.54 23.37
C ILE A 210 33.32 -14.91 22.81
N ALA A 211 33.04 -15.97 23.58
CA ALA A 211 33.29 -17.36 23.18
C ALA A 211 34.73 -17.60 22.65
N GLU A 212 35.74 -17.18 23.43
CA GLU A 212 37.18 -17.32 23.13
C GLU A 212 37.69 -16.58 21.87
N LYS A 213 36.86 -15.75 21.23
CA LYS A 213 37.24 -14.89 20.12
C LYS A 213 37.21 -13.41 20.53
N SER A 214 38.34 -12.72 20.35
CA SER A 214 38.40 -11.25 20.44
C SER A 214 37.82 -10.64 19.17
N GLN A 215 36.68 -9.98 19.30
CA GLN A 215 35.99 -9.31 18.19
C GLN A 215 35.89 -7.81 18.48
N ASP A 216 36.03 -6.98 17.44
CA ASP A 216 35.85 -5.54 17.55
C ASP A 216 34.35 -5.24 17.53
N GLY A 217 33.86 -4.51 18.53
CA GLY A 217 32.50 -3.99 18.57
C GLY A 217 32.37 -2.78 17.66
N TRP A 218 31.39 -2.80 16.77
CA TRP A 218 31.11 -1.72 15.84
C TRP A 218 29.65 -1.28 15.94
N ILE A 219 29.43 0.03 16.01
CA ILE A 219 28.11 0.64 15.82
C ILE A 219 28.11 1.40 14.51
N TYR A 220 27.07 1.14 13.72
CA TYR A 220 26.72 1.93 12.56
C TYR A 220 25.67 2.98 12.94
N GLY A 221 25.87 4.21 12.49
CA GLY A 221 24.91 5.30 12.60
C GLY A 221 24.81 6.04 11.28
N GLY A 222 23.58 6.25 10.81
CA GLY A 222 23.34 6.96 9.57
C GLY A 222 22.03 7.76 9.62
N ILE A 223 22.05 8.93 9.00
CA ILE A 223 20.87 9.75 8.75
C ILE A 223 20.75 9.91 7.24
N THR A 224 19.65 9.39 6.69
CA THR A 224 19.29 9.57 5.28
C THR A 224 18.12 10.54 5.19
N THR A 225 18.31 11.62 4.44
CA THR A 225 17.25 12.57 4.14
C THR A 225 16.41 12.04 2.98
N SER A 226 15.14 11.79 3.26
CA SER A 226 14.17 11.44 2.22
C SER A 226 12.92 12.29 2.42
N PRO A 227 12.68 13.30 1.55
CA PRO A 227 11.44 14.09 1.59
C PRO A 227 10.20 13.20 1.52
N ALA A 228 10.27 12.09 0.79
CA ALA A 228 9.21 11.11 0.72
C ALA A 228 8.94 10.49 2.09
N LEU A 229 9.95 9.91 2.76
CA LEU A 229 9.79 9.29 4.09
C LEU A 229 9.38 10.31 5.17
N LEU A 230 9.83 11.55 5.06
CA LEU A 230 9.39 12.64 5.93
C LEU A 230 7.89 12.93 5.73
N GLY A 231 7.44 12.97 4.48
CA GLY A 231 6.01 13.09 4.15
C GLY A 231 5.19 11.91 4.66
N VAL A 232 5.69 10.67 4.48
CA VAL A 232 5.06 9.47 5.03
C VAL A 232 4.90 9.58 6.55
N GLY A 233 5.98 9.93 7.26
CA GLY A 233 5.99 10.11 8.71
C GLY A 233 5.00 11.17 9.19
N TRP A 234 4.84 12.25 8.43
CA TRP A 234 3.85 13.30 8.71
C TRP A 234 2.40 12.79 8.58
N ILE A 235 2.13 11.95 7.58
CA ILE A 235 0.80 11.39 7.33
C ILE A 235 0.40 10.38 8.40
N ILE A 236 1.28 9.42 8.74
CA ILE A 236 0.98 8.36 9.72
C ILE A 236 1.07 8.85 11.17
N GLY A 237 1.73 9.99 11.40
CA GLY A 237 1.85 10.63 12.70
C GLY A 237 2.91 10.01 13.62
N PRO A 238 3.21 10.69 14.75
CA PRO A 238 4.33 10.36 15.63
C PRO A 238 4.18 9.01 16.33
N ARG A 239 2.94 8.54 16.55
CA ARG A 239 2.67 7.28 17.24
C ARG A 239 3.07 6.06 16.39
N ILE A 240 2.74 6.06 15.09
CA ILE A 240 3.12 4.96 14.20
C ILE A 240 4.60 5.10 13.85
N ALA A 241 5.07 6.32 13.60
CA ALA A 241 6.48 6.59 13.34
C ALA A 241 7.39 6.14 14.48
N SER A 242 6.96 6.23 15.75
CA SER A 242 7.75 5.75 16.89
C SER A 242 7.90 4.23 16.91
N PHE A 243 6.89 3.46 16.50
CA PHE A 243 7.02 2.00 16.36
C PHE A 243 8.02 1.62 15.27
N VAL A 244 7.97 2.31 14.12
CA VAL A 244 8.95 2.11 13.03
C VAL A 244 10.37 2.47 13.52
N LEU A 245 10.52 3.57 14.25
CA LEU A 245 11.79 3.98 14.84
C LEU A 245 12.32 2.93 15.84
N ILE A 246 11.49 2.45 16.76
CA ILE A 246 11.87 1.42 17.73
C ILE A 246 12.29 0.13 17.02
N GLY A 247 11.55 -0.32 16.00
CA GLY A 247 11.93 -1.47 15.20
C GLY A 247 13.28 -1.27 14.49
N GLY A 248 13.50 -0.08 13.94
CA GLY A 248 14.77 0.32 13.36
C GLY A 248 15.92 0.32 14.37
N LEU A 249 15.72 0.85 15.58
CA LEU A 249 16.71 0.86 16.65
C LEU A 249 17.03 -0.57 17.13
N ILE A 250 16.02 -1.43 17.30
CA ILE A 250 16.23 -2.83 17.66
C ILE A 250 17.07 -3.53 16.59
N GLY A 251 16.76 -3.34 15.31
CA GLY A 251 17.53 -3.93 14.21
C GLY A 251 18.96 -3.39 14.14
N TRP A 252 19.11 -2.08 13.97
CA TRP A 252 20.39 -1.44 13.65
C TRP A 252 21.30 -1.17 14.85
N VAL A 253 20.74 -0.88 16.02
CA VAL A 253 21.51 -0.47 17.21
C VAL A 253 21.72 -1.63 18.19
N ILE A 254 20.82 -2.62 18.22
CA ILE A 254 20.91 -3.75 19.16
C ILE A 254 21.33 -5.04 18.43
N ILE A 255 20.50 -5.53 17.50
CA ILE A 255 20.72 -6.84 16.88
C ILE A 255 21.97 -6.83 15.99
N ALA A 256 22.16 -5.81 15.15
CA ALA A 256 23.29 -5.73 14.24
C ALA A 256 24.65 -5.74 14.95
N PRO A 257 24.90 -4.90 15.97
CA PRO A 257 26.17 -4.93 16.69
C PRO A 257 26.37 -6.24 17.47
N LEU A 258 25.31 -6.84 18.03
CA LEU A 258 25.41 -8.12 18.72
C LEU A 258 25.82 -9.26 17.78
N ILE A 259 25.27 -9.30 16.56
CA ILE A 259 25.68 -10.29 15.55
C ILE A 259 27.11 -10.00 15.10
N ALA A 260 27.46 -8.74 14.81
CA ALA A 260 28.83 -8.36 14.44
C ALA A 260 29.85 -8.74 15.53
N LEU A 261 29.48 -8.63 16.80
CA LEU A 261 30.29 -9.07 17.94
C LEU A 261 30.41 -10.60 18.03
N ALA A 262 29.36 -11.35 17.68
CA ALA A 262 29.36 -12.81 17.76
C ALA A 262 30.09 -13.48 16.58
N THR A 263 29.89 -12.99 15.36
CA THR A 263 30.41 -13.60 14.12
C THR A 263 31.65 -12.90 13.58
N GLY A 264 31.88 -11.65 13.97
CA GLY A 264 32.79 -10.74 13.28
C GLY A 264 32.15 -10.10 12.07
N LEU A 265 32.76 -9.01 11.57
CA LEU A 265 32.34 -8.34 10.35
C LEU A 265 32.81 -9.13 9.11
N PRO A 266 31.89 -9.48 8.19
CA PRO A 266 32.25 -10.00 6.88
C PRO A 266 33.21 -9.06 6.13
N VAL A 267 34.17 -9.65 5.42
CA VAL A 267 35.17 -8.91 4.64
C VAL A 267 34.90 -9.21 3.16
N PRO A 268 34.90 -8.20 2.26
CA PRO A 268 34.70 -8.41 0.84
C PRO A 268 35.89 -9.15 0.24
N ILE A 269 35.63 -10.22 -0.52
CA ILE A 269 36.68 -11.11 -1.06
C ILE A 269 36.77 -10.98 -2.59
N THR A 270 35.63 -10.78 -3.26
CA THR A 270 35.57 -10.68 -4.73
C THR A 270 35.80 -9.25 -5.21
N ALA A 271 36.22 -9.09 -6.47
CA ALA A 271 36.45 -7.78 -7.07
C ALA A 271 35.19 -6.89 -7.06
N GLU A 272 34.01 -7.49 -7.24
CA GLU A 272 32.71 -6.80 -7.19
C GLU A 272 32.39 -6.31 -5.78
N GLN A 273 32.57 -7.15 -4.77
CA GLN A 273 32.36 -6.78 -3.36
C GLN A 273 33.35 -5.70 -2.90
N ILE A 274 34.59 -5.73 -3.38
CA ILE A 274 35.59 -4.71 -3.08
C ILE A 274 35.21 -3.36 -3.72
N ALA A 275 34.67 -3.38 -4.94
CA ALA A 275 34.16 -2.18 -5.60
C ALA A 275 32.95 -1.59 -4.85
N GLU A 276 32.03 -2.45 -4.40
CA GLU A 276 30.86 -2.07 -3.60
C GLU A 276 31.29 -1.49 -2.24
N ALA A 277 32.20 -2.16 -1.52
CA ALA A 277 32.75 -1.68 -0.27
C ALA A 277 33.45 -0.32 -0.44
N LYS A 278 34.20 -0.13 -1.52
CA LYS A 278 34.82 1.17 -1.83
C LYS A 278 33.77 2.27 -2.07
N ALA A 279 32.62 1.93 -2.64
CA ALA A 279 31.50 2.86 -2.80
C ALA A 279 30.91 3.28 -1.45
N PHE A 280 30.65 2.32 -0.54
CA PHE A 280 30.22 2.58 0.84
C PHE A 280 31.24 3.43 1.63
N GLY A 281 32.53 3.21 1.37
CA GLY A 281 33.62 3.95 2.02
C GLY A 281 33.95 5.30 1.40
N TYR A 282 33.18 5.76 0.42
CA TYR A 282 33.44 7.00 -0.32
C TYR A 282 34.85 7.08 -0.91
N GLY A 283 35.36 5.96 -1.42
CA GLY A 283 36.72 5.82 -1.93
C GLY A 283 37.73 5.32 -0.89
N ASN A 284 37.41 5.36 0.41
CA ASN A 284 38.23 4.80 1.48
C ASN A 284 37.88 3.33 1.74
N ILE A 285 38.74 2.42 1.29
CA ILE A 285 38.50 0.98 1.41
C ILE A 285 38.43 0.48 2.86
N MET A 286 39.16 1.09 3.79
CA MET A 286 39.16 0.63 5.19
C MET A 286 37.83 0.92 5.87
N ILE A 287 37.28 2.11 5.66
CA ILE A 287 35.97 2.50 6.20
C ILE A 287 34.87 1.72 5.45
N GLY A 288 35.01 1.65 4.13
CA GLY A 288 34.04 1.00 3.26
C GLY A 288 33.88 -0.50 3.49
N THR A 289 34.99 -1.21 3.72
CA THR A 289 34.97 -2.65 4.07
C THR A 289 34.16 -2.91 5.34
N ARG A 290 34.31 -2.04 6.35
CA ARG A 290 33.57 -2.18 7.61
C ARG A 290 32.08 -1.94 7.36
N ILE A 291 31.73 -0.82 6.71
CA ILE A 291 30.34 -0.46 6.43
C ILE A 291 29.67 -1.58 5.63
N TRP A 292 30.35 -2.07 4.58
CA TRP A 292 29.89 -3.19 3.78
C TRP A 292 29.63 -4.45 4.61
N GLY A 293 30.56 -4.84 5.48
CA GLY A 293 30.37 -6.01 6.35
C GLY A 293 29.15 -5.89 7.26
N PHE A 294 28.87 -4.69 7.76
CA PHE A 294 27.68 -4.42 8.57
C PHE A 294 26.39 -4.51 7.73
N PHE A 295 26.40 -3.99 6.50
CA PHE A 295 25.29 -4.11 5.56
C PHE A 295 25.04 -5.57 5.12
N GLN A 296 26.08 -6.41 5.04
CA GLN A 296 25.93 -7.86 4.81
C GLN A 296 25.19 -8.53 5.97
N ILE A 297 25.60 -8.28 7.22
CA ILE A 297 24.88 -8.77 8.40
C ILE A 297 23.42 -8.32 8.37
N TRP A 298 23.17 -7.06 8.02
CA TRP A 298 21.81 -6.56 7.91
C TRP A 298 21.00 -7.28 6.83
N SER A 299 21.58 -7.47 5.64
CA SER A 299 20.91 -8.10 4.51
C SER A 299 20.62 -9.58 4.76
N GLU A 300 21.57 -10.32 5.33
CA GLU A 300 21.50 -11.77 5.49
C GLU A 300 20.87 -12.24 6.79
N GLN A 301 20.77 -11.39 7.82
CA GLN A 301 20.25 -11.78 9.13
C GLN A 301 19.07 -10.90 9.54
N ILE A 302 19.29 -9.58 9.62
CA ILE A 302 18.29 -8.66 10.19
C ILE A 302 17.04 -8.59 9.32
N ARG A 303 17.19 -8.58 7.99
CA ARG A 303 16.05 -8.63 7.08
C ARG A 303 15.17 -9.86 7.33
N TYR A 304 15.76 -11.04 7.53
CA TYR A 304 14.98 -12.26 7.81
C TYR A 304 14.30 -12.23 9.19
N ILE A 305 14.96 -11.67 10.21
CA ILE A 305 14.32 -11.43 11.51
C ILE A 305 13.13 -10.47 11.37
N GLY A 306 13.29 -9.42 10.56
CA GLY A 306 12.22 -8.49 10.20
C GLY A 306 11.05 -9.20 9.52
N VAL A 307 11.31 -10.01 8.50
CA VAL A 307 10.30 -10.81 7.79
C VAL A 307 9.59 -11.78 8.75
N GLY A 308 10.32 -12.45 9.64
CA GLY A 308 9.73 -13.33 10.65
C GLY A 308 8.81 -12.59 11.62
N THR A 309 9.22 -11.39 12.05
CA THR A 309 8.41 -10.52 12.92
C THR A 309 7.14 -10.04 12.19
N MET A 310 7.24 -9.66 10.91
CA MET A 310 6.10 -9.31 10.08
C MET A 310 5.12 -10.48 9.92
N LEU A 311 5.63 -11.69 9.70
CA LEU A 311 4.81 -12.90 9.58
C LEU A 311 4.05 -13.21 10.87
N ILE A 312 4.75 -13.18 12.02
CA ILE A 312 4.11 -13.40 13.33
C ILE A 312 3.07 -12.31 13.61
N GLY A 313 3.39 -11.04 13.34
CA GLY A 313 2.46 -9.93 13.51
C GLY A 313 1.22 -10.06 12.63
N GLY A 314 1.39 -10.44 11.36
CA GLY A 314 0.29 -10.69 10.43
C GLY A 314 -0.60 -11.85 10.86
N LEU A 315 0.00 -12.99 11.24
CA LEU A 315 -0.75 -14.14 11.76
C LEU A 315 -1.47 -13.82 13.08
N TRP A 316 -0.83 -13.07 13.96
CA TRP A 316 -1.44 -12.61 15.21
C TRP A 316 -2.62 -11.67 14.97
N ALA A 317 -2.50 -10.75 14.00
CA ALA A 317 -3.59 -9.87 13.61
C ALA A 317 -4.79 -10.68 13.10
N ILE A 318 -4.56 -11.63 12.18
CA ILE A 318 -5.59 -12.55 11.67
C ILE A 318 -6.22 -13.35 12.81
N TRP A 319 -5.40 -13.87 13.72
CA TRP A 319 -5.88 -14.62 14.88
C TRP A 319 -6.76 -13.76 15.78
N THR A 320 -6.38 -12.51 16.03
CA THR A 320 -7.11 -11.61 16.92
C THR A 320 -8.49 -11.25 16.35
N ILE A 321 -8.61 -11.09 15.03
CA ILE A 321 -9.86 -10.73 14.34
C ILE A 321 -10.65 -11.94 13.81
N ARG A 322 -10.20 -13.17 14.08
CA ARG A 322 -10.75 -14.40 13.46
C ARG A 322 -12.26 -14.58 13.65
N ASN A 323 -12.78 -14.23 14.83
CA ASN A 323 -14.21 -14.37 15.12
C ASN A 323 -15.00 -13.40 14.25
N ASN A 324 -14.53 -12.15 14.17
CA ASN A 324 -15.15 -11.13 13.36
C ASN A 324 -15.08 -11.46 11.86
N LEU A 325 -14.01 -12.11 11.41
CA LEU A 325 -13.87 -12.62 10.04
C LEU A 325 -14.91 -13.70 9.74
N VAL A 326 -15.11 -14.65 10.66
CA VAL A 326 -16.13 -15.69 10.52
C VAL A 326 -17.53 -15.07 10.48
N ASP A 327 -17.83 -14.14 11.38
CA ASP A 327 -19.12 -13.44 11.42
C ASP A 327 -19.37 -12.67 10.11
N SER A 328 -18.35 -12.00 9.58
CA SER A 328 -18.42 -11.27 8.29
C SER A 328 -18.72 -12.20 7.11
N ILE A 329 -18.07 -13.37 7.07
CA ILE A 329 -18.31 -14.38 6.04
C ILE A 329 -19.73 -14.96 6.19
N GLN A 330 -20.18 -15.23 7.42
CA GLN A 330 -21.53 -15.71 7.68
C GLN A 330 -22.59 -14.68 7.25
N GLU A 331 -22.42 -13.41 7.60
CA GLU A 331 -23.31 -12.31 7.20
C GLU A 331 -23.33 -12.12 5.68
N ALA A 332 -22.19 -12.23 5.00
CA ALA A 332 -22.09 -12.18 3.55
C ALA A 332 -22.90 -13.32 2.89
N ILE A 333 -22.74 -14.56 3.38
CA ILE A 333 -23.46 -15.73 2.87
C ILE A 333 -24.98 -15.61 3.14
N MET A 334 -25.36 -15.16 4.34
CA MET A 334 -26.76 -14.92 4.70
C MET A 334 -27.39 -13.80 3.87
N GLY A 335 -26.63 -12.74 3.57
CA GLY A 335 -27.03 -11.63 2.70
C GLY A 335 -27.33 -12.06 1.27
N ILE A 336 -26.55 -13.00 0.71
CA ILE A 336 -26.76 -13.56 -0.62
C ILE A 336 -28.03 -14.43 -0.68
N ARG A 337 -28.36 -15.16 0.40
CA ARG A 337 -29.57 -16.01 0.48
C ARG A 337 -30.86 -15.23 0.75
N GLY A 338 -30.76 -14.01 1.27
CA GLY A 338 -31.91 -13.17 1.60
C GLY A 338 -32.61 -12.61 0.36
N ARG A 339 -33.59 -13.33 -0.20
CA ARG A 339 -34.61 -12.72 -1.07
C ARG A 339 -35.54 -11.86 -0.23
N ARG A 340 -35.64 -10.55 -0.48
CA ARG A 340 -36.95 -9.87 -0.33
C ARG A 340 -37.10 -8.47 -0.94
N ARG A 341 -38.35 -8.31 -1.39
CA ARG A 341 -39.23 -7.15 -1.62
C ARG A 341 -38.69 -5.92 -2.35
N ILE A 342 -39.39 -5.65 -3.45
CA ILE A 342 -39.37 -4.43 -4.25
C ILE A 342 -40.00 -3.32 -3.40
N GLU A 343 -39.22 -2.67 -2.56
CA GLU A 343 -39.50 -1.29 -2.17
C GLU A 343 -38.62 -0.38 -3.03
N ALA A 344 -39.11 0.84 -3.30
CA ALA A 344 -38.40 1.82 -4.11
C ALA A 344 -36.98 2.02 -3.57
N LYS A 345 -35.98 1.50 -4.30
CA LYS A 345 -34.58 1.58 -3.89
C LYS A 345 -34.17 3.06 -3.83
N LYS A 346 -33.72 3.52 -2.66
CA LYS A 346 -33.03 4.81 -2.54
C LYS A 346 -31.87 4.82 -3.53
N ARG A 347 -31.56 5.98 -4.13
CA ARG A 347 -30.42 6.14 -5.05
C ARG A 347 -29.12 5.56 -4.49
N THR A 348 -28.90 5.74 -3.20
CA THR A 348 -27.73 5.26 -2.45
C THR A 348 -27.71 3.75 -2.20
N ASP A 349 -28.77 3.02 -2.51
CA ASP A 349 -28.90 1.56 -2.32
C ASP A 349 -29.06 0.81 -3.66
N ILE A 350 -28.67 1.45 -4.77
CA ILE A 350 -28.65 0.85 -6.10
C ILE A 350 -27.29 0.20 -6.35
N ASP A 351 -27.25 -1.13 -6.26
CA ASP A 351 -26.10 -1.94 -6.68
C ASP A 351 -26.28 -2.50 -8.11
N ILE A 352 -25.16 -2.86 -8.75
CA ILE A 352 -25.17 -3.70 -9.94
C ILE A 352 -25.89 -5.02 -9.60
N SER A 353 -26.69 -5.54 -10.54
CA SER A 353 -27.44 -6.77 -10.31
C SER A 353 -26.51 -7.92 -9.90
N TYR A 354 -26.78 -8.58 -8.77
CA TYR A 354 -25.94 -9.68 -8.29
C TYR A 354 -25.83 -10.81 -9.33
N LYS A 355 -26.89 -11.05 -10.11
CA LYS A 355 -26.85 -12.03 -11.21
C LYS A 355 -25.75 -11.70 -12.23
N LEU A 356 -25.64 -10.44 -12.66
CA LEU A 356 -24.58 -9.99 -13.57
C LEU A 356 -23.20 -10.15 -12.93
N VAL A 357 -23.05 -9.76 -11.67
CA VAL A 357 -21.78 -9.86 -10.96
C VAL A 357 -21.31 -11.32 -10.86
N PHE A 358 -22.17 -12.25 -10.46
CA PHE A 358 -21.82 -13.67 -10.39
C PHE A 358 -21.50 -14.26 -11.77
N ILE A 359 -22.21 -13.84 -12.82
CA ILE A 359 -21.87 -14.23 -14.20
C ILE A 359 -20.45 -13.74 -14.56
N LEU A 360 -20.10 -12.49 -14.24
CA LEU A 360 -18.78 -11.94 -14.51
C LEU A 360 -17.68 -12.64 -13.71
N ILE A 361 -17.93 -13.00 -12.44
CA ILE A 361 -16.98 -13.79 -11.62
C ILE A 361 -16.74 -15.17 -12.24
N ILE A 362 -17.81 -15.85 -12.68
CA ILE A 362 -17.68 -17.16 -13.34
C ILE A 362 -16.96 -17.01 -14.68
N LEU A 363 -17.25 -15.96 -15.44
CA LEU A 363 -16.57 -15.68 -16.71
C LEU A 363 -15.07 -15.45 -16.50
N LEU A 364 -14.67 -14.80 -15.39
CA LEU A 364 -13.26 -14.57 -15.04
C LEU A 364 -12.46 -15.84 -14.77
N VAL A 365 -13.12 -16.99 -14.51
CA VAL A 365 -12.43 -18.29 -14.44
C VAL A 365 -11.62 -18.53 -15.72
N ILE A 366 -12.18 -18.17 -16.88
CA ILE A 366 -11.60 -18.47 -18.19
C ILE A 366 -10.26 -17.72 -18.38
N PRO A 367 -10.17 -16.38 -18.29
CA PRO A 367 -8.89 -15.70 -18.45
C PRO A 367 -7.89 -16.03 -17.34
N ILE A 368 -8.33 -16.29 -16.10
CA ILE A 368 -7.43 -16.72 -15.01
C ILE A 368 -6.86 -18.11 -15.31
N PHE A 369 -7.70 -19.04 -15.79
CA PHE A 369 -7.28 -20.36 -16.22
C PHE A 369 -6.27 -20.29 -17.36
N LEU A 370 -6.54 -19.48 -18.39
CA LEU A 370 -5.64 -19.29 -19.53
C LEU A 370 -4.28 -18.71 -19.08
N LEU A 371 -4.30 -17.74 -18.16
CA LEU A 371 -3.08 -17.19 -17.57
C LEU A 371 -2.29 -18.27 -16.82
N TYR A 372 -2.94 -19.07 -15.97
CA TYR A 372 -2.26 -20.14 -15.23
C TYR A 372 -1.78 -21.28 -16.13
N LEU A 373 -2.51 -21.59 -17.21
CA LEU A 373 -2.09 -22.55 -18.22
C LEU A 373 -0.83 -22.06 -18.94
N TRP A 374 -0.77 -20.77 -19.28
CA TRP A 374 0.41 -20.16 -19.88
C TRP A 374 1.62 -20.20 -18.95
N LEU A 375 1.42 -19.94 -17.65
CA LEU A 375 2.51 -19.93 -16.66
C LEU A 375 2.99 -21.32 -16.25
N SER A 376 2.08 -22.29 -16.10
CA SER A 376 2.41 -23.61 -15.53
C SER A 376 2.51 -24.74 -16.55
N SER A 377 1.96 -24.57 -17.76
CA SER A 377 1.80 -25.62 -18.79
C SER A 377 0.99 -26.86 -18.34
N LEU A 378 0.36 -26.83 -17.16
CA LEU A 378 -0.38 -27.96 -16.58
C LEU A 378 -1.87 -27.67 -16.50
N ALA A 379 -2.65 -28.12 -17.50
CA ALA A 379 -4.07 -27.77 -17.62
C ALA A 379 -4.92 -28.13 -16.40
N VAL A 380 -4.75 -29.32 -15.81
CA VAL A 380 -5.55 -29.75 -14.66
C VAL A 380 -5.26 -28.88 -13.44
N VAL A 381 -3.98 -28.60 -13.19
CA VAL A 381 -3.54 -27.77 -12.07
C VAL A 381 -4.02 -26.34 -12.25
N SER A 382 -3.90 -25.77 -13.46
CA SER A 382 -4.37 -24.41 -13.77
C SER A 382 -5.86 -24.24 -13.55
N LEU A 383 -6.69 -25.20 -13.96
CA LEU A 383 -8.13 -25.11 -13.78
C LEU A 383 -8.50 -25.19 -12.29
N PHE A 384 -7.89 -26.13 -11.58
CA PHE A 384 -8.07 -26.24 -10.14
C PHE A 384 -7.67 -24.95 -9.42
N MET A 385 -6.50 -24.41 -9.74
CA MET A 385 -6.00 -23.16 -9.17
C MET A 385 -6.89 -21.97 -9.51
N ALA A 386 -7.43 -21.87 -10.73
CA ALA A 386 -8.34 -20.78 -11.10
C ALA A 386 -9.62 -20.77 -10.24
N ILE A 387 -10.19 -21.95 -9.97
CA ILE A 387 -11.36 -22.10 -9.10
C ILE A 387 -10.99 -21.72 -7.66
N VAL A 388 -9.85 -22.22 -7.17
CA VAL A 388 -9.32 -21.91 -5.84
C VAL A 388 -9.09 -20.41 -5.67
N THR A 389 -8.53 -19.74 -6.68
CA THR A 389 -8.30 -18.29 -6.68
C THR A 389 -9.59 -17.49 -6.50
N ILE A 390 -10.69 -17.91 -7.12
CA ILE A 390 -11.98 -17.23 -6.93
C ILE A 390 -12.48 -17.33 -5.49
N PHE A 391 -12.33 -18.51 -4.88
CA PHE A 391 -12.70 -18.74 -3.50
C PHE A 391 -11.82 -17.93 -2.53
N PHE A 392 -10.50 -17.94 -2.74
CA PHE A 392 -9.59 -17.13 -1.93
C PHE A 392 -9.77 -15.64 -2.14
N ALA A 393 -10.11 -15.20 -3.36
CA ALA A 393 -10.41 -13.79 -3.64
C ALA A 393 -11.65 -13.33 -2.87
N PHE A 394 -12.70 -14.17 -2.75
CA PHE A 394 -13.85 -13.86 -1.90
C PHE A 394 -13.42 -13.65 -0.43
N ILE A 395 -12.63 -14.58 0.12
CA ILE A 395 -12.14 -14.48 1.50
C ILE A 395 -11.28 -13.23 1.68
N ALA A 396 -10.37 -12.96 0.75
CA ALA A 396 -9.49 -11.80 0.79
C ALA A 396 -10.28 -10.49 0.72
N SER A 397 -11.28 -10.38 -0.16
CA SER A 397 -12.16 -9.22 -0.25
C SER A 397 -13.01 -9.02 1.01
N ALA A 398 -13.55 -10.10 1.60
CA ALA A 398 -14.31 -10.03 2.85
C ALA A 398 -13.42 -9.57 4.01
N LEU A 399 -12.22 -10.15 4.14
CA LEU A 399 -11.25 -9.77 5.15
C LEU A 399 -10.78 -8.33 4.99
N ALA A 400 -10.41 -7.93 3.77
CA ALA A 400 -9.96 -6.58 3.47
C ALA A 400 -11.04 -5.56 3.81
N GLY A 401 -12.29 -5.78 3.36
CA GLY A 401 -13.41 -4.88 3.64
C GLY A 401 -13.73 -4.74 5.13
N TYR A 402 -13.57 -5.80 5.92
CA TYR A 402 -13.72 -5.74 7.38
C TYR A 402 -12.56 -4.98 8.06
N LEU A 403 -11.31 -5.25 7.64
CA LEU A 403 -10.11 -4.64 8.19
C LEU A 403 -10.02 -3.13 7.93
N THR A 404 -10.54 -2.69 6.77
CA THR A 404 -10.56 -1.26 6.40
C THR A 404 -11.49 -0.40 7.25
N GLY A 405 -12.22 -1.04 8.17
CA GLY A 405 -12.82 -0.37 9.30
C GLY A 405 -14.30 -0.41 9.23
#